data_AF-A0A2S2QID8-F1
#
_entry.id   AF-A0A2S2QID8-F1
#
_cell.length_a   1.000
_cell.length_b   1.000
_cell.length_c   1.000
_cell.angle_alpha   90.00
_cell.angle_beta   90.00
_cell.angle_gamma   90.00
#
_symmetry.space_group_name_H-M   'P 1'
#
loop_
_entity.id
_entity.type
_entity.pdbx_description
1 polymer ?
#
loop_
_entity_poly.entity_id
_entity_poly.type
_entity_poly.pdbx_seq_one_letter_code
_entity_poly.pdbx_strand_id
1 'polypeptide(L)'
;DYEYLRRRIYSNTKEFWYYANAEFNALETLVEDMDALNFLRVKQLAHENYMSLLLDNLKLADVDQHSRWRQQMFDHLSGLVQWRLNRLQNPLYCKGAKKLICNSTFIDSDCGFTCRVHILLNCLVIAYVNGRTLIVPAEDGWLMQGDEWESLFLPLSDTCLTSHGQTTLKWPGIS
;
A
#
# COMPACT_ATOMS: atom_id res chain seq x y z
N ASP A 1 -11.66 1.29 20.26
CA ASP A 1 -11.05 0.33 21.21
C ASP A 1 -11.10 -1.11 20.76
N TYR A 2 -12.26 -1.64 20.35
CA TYR A 2 -12.39 -3.03 19.86
C TYR A 2 -11.43 -3.40 18.72
N GLU A 3 -11.50 -2.70 17.57
CA GLU A 3 -10.66 -3.01 16.40
C GLU A 3 -9.17 -2.91 16.71
N TYR A 4 -8.78 -1.95 17.56
CA TYR A 4 -7.41 -1.79 18.02
C TYR A 4 -6.97 -2.99 18.87
N LEU A 5 -7.78 -3.38 19.85
CA LEU A 5 -7.50 -4.53 20.71
C LEU A 5 -7.46 -5.84 19.91
N ARG A 6 -8.41 -6.04 18.97
CA ARG A 6 -8.44 -7.21 18.09
C ARG A 6 -7.17 -7.35 17.27
N ARG A 7 -6.75 -6.26 16.59
CA ARG A 7 -5.49 -6.23 15.81
C ARG A 7 -4.26 -6.44 16.69
N ARG A 8 -4.26 -5.89 17.90
CA ARG A 8 -3.19 -6.10 18.88
C ARG A 8 -3.11 -7.55 19.33
N ILE A 9 -4.23 -8.20 19.63
CA ILE A 9 -4.29 -9.63 19.95
C ILE A 9 -3.77 -10.44 18.76
N TYR A 10 -4.22 -10.17 17.54
CA TYR A 10 -3.70 -10.83 16.33
C TYR A 10 -2.17 -10.73 16.21
N SER A 11 -1.63 -9.52 16.35
CA SER A 11 -0.19 -9.30 16.30
C SER A 11 0.54 -10.04 17.40
N ASN A 12 0.08 -9.93 18.65
CA ASN A 12 0.70 -10.58 19.79
C ASN A 12 0.67 -12.11 19.68
N THR A 13 -0.41 -12.69 19.16
CA THR A 13 -0.52 -14.14 18.92
C THR A 13 0.51 -14.60 17.88
N LYS A 14 0.76 -13.81 16.82
CA LYS A 14 1.83 -14.09 15.85
C LYS A 14 3.21 -14.02 16.48
N GLU A 15 3.50 -12.94 17.21
CA GLU A 15 4.80 -12.77 17.87
C GLU A 15 5.07 -13.88 18.89
N PHE A 16 4.04 -14.28 19.65
CA PHE A 16 4.13 -15.41 20.56
C PHE A 16 4.44 -16.72 19.81
N TRP A 17 3.79 -16.97 18.66
CA TRP A 17 4.10 -18.13 17.84
C TRP A 17 5.52 -18.08 17.24
N TYR A 18 5.99 -16.92 16.78
CA TYR A 18 7.36 -16.79 16.27
C TYR A 18 8.38 -17.13 17.35
N TYR A 19 8.18 -16.62 18.58
CA TYR A 19 9.00 -16.97 19.72
C TYR A 19 8.92 -18.48 20.04
N ALA A 20 7.72 -19.02 20.23
CA ALA A 20 7.52 -20.42 20.56
C ALA A 20 8.10 -21.37 19.49
N ASN A 21 7.93 -21.05 18.21
CA ASN A 21 8.47 -21.83 17.10
C ASN A 21 9.99 -21.78 17.04
N ALA A 22 10.61 -20.64 17.36
CA ALA A 22 12.06 -20.54 17.49
C ALA A 22 12.59 -21.44 18.63
N GLU A 23 11.93 -21.43 19.79
CA GLU A 23 12.26 -22.30 20.92
C GLU A 23 12.04 -23.78 20.59
N PHE A 24 10.94 -24.13 19.91
CA PHE A 24 10.71 -25.50 19.43
C PHE A 24 11.83 -25.95 18.48
N ASN A 25 12.25 -25.10 17.54
CA ASN A 25 13.36 -25.46 16.64
C ASN A 25 14.69 -25.64 17.39
N ALA A 26 14.94 -24.83 18.43
CA ALA A 26 16.13 -24.99 19.26
C ALA A 26 16.09 -26.32 20.05
N LEU A 27 14.95 -26.63 20.67
CA LEU A 27 14.75 -27.86 21.44
C LEU A 27 14.80 -29.12 20.57
N GLU A 28 14.33 -29.05 19.32
CA GLU A 28 14.36 -30.18 18.38
C GLU A 28 15.77 -30.76 18.19
N THR A 29 16.80 -29.92 18.27
CA THR A 29 18.21 -30.34 18.16
C THR A 29 18.73 -31.12 19.38
N LEU A 30 17.99 -31.09 20.49
CA LEU A 30 18.37 -31.68 21.78
C LEU A 30 17.56 -32.94 22.14
N VAL A 31 16.54 -33.29 21.34
CA VAL A 31 15.65 -34.42 21.61
C VAL A 31 16.24 -35.72 21.03
N GLU A 32 16.29 -36.78 21.84
CA GLU A 32 16.72 -38.12 21.40
C GLU A 32 15.67 -38.79 20.50
N ASP A 33 16.11 -39.69 19.60
CA ASP A 33 15.26 -40.32 18.57
C ASP A 33 14.00 -41.01 19.12
N MET A 34 14.05 -41.62 20.31
CA MET A 34 12.87 -42.26 20.91
C MET A 34 11.76 -41.27 21.33
N ASP A 35 12.12 -40.01 21.61
CA ASP A 35 11.18 -38.96 22.00
C ASP A 35 10.87 -37.96 20.87
N ALA A 36 11.59 -38.03 19.75
CA ALA A 36 11.42 -37.15 18.59
C ALA A 36 9.98 -37.16 18.05
N LEU A 37 9.32 -38.32 18.01
CA LEU A 37 7.93 -38.42 17.54
C LEU A 37 6.94 -37.69 18.47
N ASN A 38 7.11 -37.81 19.78
CA ASN A 38 6.28 -37.12 20.76
C ASN A 38 6.50 -35.61 20.69
N PHE A 39 7.75 -35.18 20.54
CA PHE A 39 8.12 -33.79 20.37
C PHE A 39 7.49 -33.16 19.12
N LEU A 40 7.61 -33.84 17.96
CA LEU A 40 6.97 -33.41 16.72
C LEU A 40 5.45 -33.29 16.85
N ARG A 41 4.81 -34.24 17.58
CA ARG A 41 3.38 -34.17 17.86
C ARG A 41 3.00 -32.94 18.68
N VAL A 42 3.77 -32.62 19.73
CA VAL A 42 3.53 -31.43 20.57
C VAL A 42 3.69 -30.16 19.76
N LYS A 43 4.76 -30.05 18.95
CA LYS A 43 4.99 -28.91 18.06
C LYS A 43 3.84 -28.72 17.06
N GLN A 44 3.37 -29.82 16.46
CA GLN A 44 2.24 -29.80 15.54
C GLN A 44 0.94 -29.34 16.21
N LEU A 45 0.61 -29.91 17.37
CA LEU A 45 -0.58 -29.51 18.14
C LEU A 45 -0.50 -28.03 18.56
N ALA A 46 0.68 -27.54 18.95
CA ALA A 46 0.88 -26.13 19.28
C ALA A 46 0.62 -25.23 18.06
N HIS A 47 1.09 -25.64 16.87
CA HIS A 47 0.84 -24.93 15.62
C HIS A 47 -0.67 -24.89 15.29
N GLU A 48 -1.36 -26.01 15.41
CA GLU A 48 -2.81 -26.10 15.15
C GLU A 48 -3.61 -25.19 16.09
N ASN A 49 -3.27 -25.17 17.38
CA ASN A 49 -3.90 -24.27 18.36
C ASN A 49 -3.64 -22.79 18.03
N TYR A 50 -2.40 -22.45 17.67
CA TYR A 50 -2.05 -21.11 17.19
C TYR A 50 -2.90 -20.70 15.98
N MET A 51 -3.03 -21.57 14.99
CA MET A 51 -3.83 -21.31 13.80
C MET A 51 -5.31 -21.15 14.15
N SER A 52 -5.85 -21.97 15.05
CA SER A 52 -7.23 -21.82 15.55
C SER A 52 -7.46 -20.46 16.21
N LEU A 53 -6.54 -20.03 17.09
CA LEU A 53 -6.63 -18.72 17.75
C LEU A 53 -6.58 -17.55 16.76
N LEU A 54 -5.72 -17.64 15.73
CA LEU A 54 -5.70 -16.64 14.66
C LEU A 54 -7.01 -16.62 13.89
N LEU A 55 -7.55 -17.78 13.53
CA LEU A 55 -8.82 -17.89 12.81
C LEU A 55 -9.98 -17.31 13.63
N ASP A 56 -10.04 -17.59 14.92
CA ASP A 56 -11.08 -17.04 15.79
C ASP A 56 -10.95 -15.52 15.93
N ASN A 57 -9.73 -14.98 16.04
CA ASN A 57 -9.51 -13.53 16.03
C ASN A 57 -9.91 -12.87 14.68
N LEU A 58 -9.70 -13.57 13.57
CA LEU A 58 -10.17 -13.12 12.26
C LEU A 58 -11.70 -13.16 12.19
N LYS A 59 -12.35 -14.23 12.66
CA LYS A 59 -13.82 -14.34 12.71
C LYS A 59 -14.47 -13.29 13.61
N LEU A 60 -13.79 -12.88 14.69
CA LEU A 60 -14.22 -11.76 15.53
C LEU A 60 -14.45 -10.48 14.71
N ALA A 61 -13.84 -10.32 13.53
CA ALA A 61 -14.19 -9.24 12.61
C ALA A 61 -15.68 -9.17 12.29
N ASP A 62 -16.35 -10.32 12.18
CA ASP A 62 -17.63 -10.46 11.50
C ASP A 62 -18.81 -10.67 12.46
N VAL A 63 -18.53 -10.99 13.72
CA VAL A 63 -19.54 -11.42 14.71
C VAL A 63 -20.36 -10.25 15.29
N ASP A 64 -19.88 -9.01 15.23
CA ASP A 64 -20.42 -7.87 15.99
C ASP A 64 -20.97 -6.72 15.12
N GLN A 65 -21.31 -6.99 13.85
CA GLN A 65 -21.72 -5.98 12.86
C GLN A 65 -20.65 -4.92 12.54
N HIS A 66 -19.43 -5.02 13.10
CA HIS A 66 -18.35 -4.11 12.73
C HIS A 66 -17.88 -4.32 11.28
N SER A 67 -18.17 -5.47 10.66
CA SER A 67 -17.94 -5.67 9.22
C SER A 67 -18.67 -4.65 8.35
N ARG A 68 -19.96 -4.42 8.61
CA ARG A 68 -20.75 -3.39 7.92
C ARG A 68 -20.22 -1.99 8.20
N TRP A 69 -19.90 -1.71 9.46
CA TRP A 69 -19.32 -0.41 9.84
C TRP A 69 -17.96 -0.17 9.16
N ARG A 70 -17.09 -1.19 9.08
CA ARG A 70 -15.78 -1.09 8.40
C ARG A 70 -15.95 -0.82 6.91
N GLN A 71 -16.89 -1.48 6.25
CA GLN A 71 -17.17 -1.23 4.84
C GLN A 71 -17.67 0.20 4.62
N GLN A 72 -18.65 0.65 5.42
CA GLN A 72 -19.18 2.02 5.34
C GLN A 72 -18.10 3.06 5.61
N MET A 73 -17.25 2.82 6.60
CA MET A 73 -16.13 3.71 6.91
C MET A 73 -15.08 3.71 5.79
N PHE A 74 -14.79 2.55 5.20
CA PHE A 74 -13.91 2.43 4.05
C PHE A 74 -14.45 3.23 2.86
N ASP A 75 -15.73 3.04 2.51
CA ASP A 75 -16.37 3.75 1.40
C ASP A 75 -16.37 5.27 1.64
N HIS A 76 -16.64 5.70 2.88
CA HIS A 76 -16.61 7.10 3.26
C HIS A 76 -15.21 7.71 3.13
N LEU A 77 -14.18 7.06 3.68
CA LEU A 77 -12.80 7.57 3.64
C LEU A 77 -12.22 7.50 2.23
N SER A 78 -12.49 6.43 1.49
CA SER A 78 -12.10 6.27 0.09
C SER A 78 -12.74 7.38 -0.75
N GLY A 79 -14.05 7.59 -0.60
CA GLY A 79 -14.76 8.67 -1.28
C GLY A 79 -14.20 10.06 -0.96
N LEU A 80 -13.85 10.32 0.30
CA LEU A 80 -13.21 11.57 0.70
C LEU A 80 -11.84 11.77 0.03
N VAL A 81 -10.99 10.74 0.02
CA VAL A 81 -9.67 10.80 -0.63
C VAL A 81 -9.82 11.01 -2.14
N GLN A 82 -10.70 10.23 -2.79
CA GLN A 82 -10.98 10.37 -4.22
C GLN A 82 -11.48 11.76 -4.57
N TRP A 83 -12.41 12.32 -3.79
CA TRP A 83 -12.89 13.69 -3.98
C TRP A 83 -11.76 14.72 -3.85
N ARG A 84 -10.88 14.58 -2.86
CA ARG A 84 -9.74 15.49 -2.68
C ARG A 84 -8.75 15.39 -3.83
N LEU A 85 -8.44 14.17 -4.28
CA LEU A 85 -7.55 13.94 -5.43
C LEU A 85 -8.15 14.53 -6.70
N ASN A 86 -9.43 14.29 -6.98
CA ASN A 86 -10.12 14.86 -8.13
C ASN A 86 -10.06 16.40 -8.10
N ARG A 87 -10.38 17.03 -6.97
CA ARG A 87 -10.33 18.49 -6.82
C ARG A 87 -8.92 19.06 -7.01
N LEU A 88 -7.89 18.35 -6.54
CA LEU A 88 -6.49 18.74 -6.71
C LEU A 88 -6.05 18.64 -8.18
N GLN A 89 -6.45 17.56 -8.84
CA GLN A 89 -6.11 17.29 -10.22
C GLN A 89 -6.88 18.17 -11.20
N ASN A 90 -8.07 18.65 -10.82
CA ASN A 90 -8.96 19.44 -11.68
C ASN A 90 -9.09 20.91 -11.20
N PRO A 91 -8.04 21.74 -11.29
CA PRO A 91 -8.14 23.16 -10.94
C PRO A 91 -9.06 23.90 -11.92
N LEU A 92 -9.77 24.93 -11.42
CA LEU A 92 -10.60 25.81 -12.26
C LEU A 92 -9.79 26.59 -13.31
N TYR A 93 -8.53 26.93 -12.99
CA TYR A 93 -7.64 27.67 -13.87
C TYR A 93 -6.26 27.00 -13.97
N CYS A 94 -6.11 26.07 -14.91
CA CYS A 94 -4.89 25.28 -15.09
C CYS A 94 -3.62 26.14 -15.30
N LYS A 95 -3.71 27.27 -16.01
CA LYS A 95 -2.55 28.14 -16.25
C LYS A 95 -1.96 28.74 -14.97
N GLY A 96 -2.78 29.02 -13.96
CA GLY A 96 -2.35 29.55 -12.66
C GLY A 96 -2.16 28.51 -11.58
N ALA A 97 -2.52 27.24 -11.83
CA ALA A 97 -2.35 26.16 -10.88
C ALA A 97 -0.86 25.90 -10.61
N LYS A 98 -0.53 25.59 -9.35
CA LYS A 98 0.78 25.06 -8.98
C LYS A 98 0.85 23.61 -9.45
N LYS A 99 1.87 23.27 -10.22
CA LYS A 99 2.03 21.94 -10.82
C LYS A 99 3.24 21.23 -10.23
N LEU A 100 3.19 19.90 -10.26
CA LEU A 100 4.32 19.01 -10.07
C LEU A 100 4.43 18.15 -11.32
N ILE A 101 5.58 18.21 -11.99
CA ILE A 101 5.82 17.39 -13.17
C ILE A 101 6.57 16.14 -12.71
N CYS A 102 5.95 14.98 -12.92
CA CYS A 102 6.64 13.71 -12.82
C CYS A 102 7.20 13.44 -14.21
N ASN A 103 8.52 13.24 -14.35
CA ASN A 103 9.17 12.98 -15.65
C ASN A 103 9.70 11.53 -15.72
N SER A 104 9.59 10.87 -16.88
CA SER A 104 9.99 9.45 -17.00
C SER A 104 11.50 9.25 -16.98
N THR A 105 12.31 10.30 -17.14
CA THR A 105 13.77 10.26 -16.96
C THR A 105 14.23 9.84 -15.56
N PHE A 106 13.36 9.91 -14.55
CA PHE A 106 13.64 9.39 -13.21
C PHE A 106 13.46 7.87 -13.09
N ILE A 107 13.07 7.20 -14.17
CA ILE A 107 12.80 5.77 -14.23
C ILE A 107 14.03 5.07 -14.82
N ASP A 108 14.63 4.16 -14.07
CA ASP A 108 15.75 3.35 -14.56
C ASP A 108 15.35 2.52 -15.80
N SER A 109 16.31 2.27 -16.69
CA SER A 109 16.08 1.50 -17.92
C SER A 109 15.53 0.09 -17.65
N ASP A 110 15.89 -0.49 -16.51
CA ASP A 110 15.52 -1.87 -16.12
C ASP A 110 14.21 -1.92 -15.31
N CYS A 111 13.53 -0.79 -15.12
CA CYS A 111 12.26 -0.70 -14.40
C CYS A 111 11.08 -1.10 -15.30
N GLY A 112 10.46 -2.24 -14.99
CA GLY A 112 9.22 -2.71 -15.64
C GLY A 112 7.97 -1.96 -15.17
N PHE A 113 6.82 -2.29 -15.77
CA PHE A 113 5.51 -1.64 -15.55
C PHE A 113 5.17 -1.36 -14.07
N THR A 114 5.24 -2.37 -13.21
CA THR A 114 4.88 -2.22 -11.78
C THR A 114 5.76 -1.20 -11.05
N CYS A 115 7.05 -1.16 -11.38
CA CYS A 115 7.98 -0.17 -10.80
C CYS A 115 7.61 1.26 -11.26
N ARG A 116 7.22 1.43 -12.54
CA ARG A 116 6.74 2.72 -13.08
C ARG A 116 5.46 3.20 -12.40
N VAL A 117 4.50 2.30 -12.18
CA VAL A 117 3.26 2.59 -11.45
C VAL A 117 3.55 3.04 -10.02
N HIS A 118 4.48 2.39 -9.32
CA HIS A 118 4.89 2.83 -7.97
C HIS A 118 5.57 4.20 -7.96
N ILE A 119 6.44 4.49 -8.94
CA ILE A 119 7.07 5.82 -9.08
C ILE A 119 5.99 6.89 -9.33
N LEU A 120 5.03 6.62 -10.20
CA LEU A 120 3.91 7.51 -10.44
C LEU A 120 3.06 7.74 -9.18
N LEU A 121 2.78 6.68 -8.43
CA LEU A 121 2.07 6.77 -7.15
C LEU A 121 2.82 7.67 -6.16
N ASN A 122 4.15 7.55 -6.08
CA ASN A 122 4.97 8.43 -5.23
C ASN A 122 4.86 9.89 -5.67
N CYS A 123 4.94 10.17 -6.97
CA CYS A 123 4.71 11.51 -7.51
C CYS A 123 3.32 12.05 -7.12
N LEU A 124 2.27 11.22 -7.20
CA LEU A 124 0.91 11.59 -6.81
C LEU A 124 0.82 11.95 -5.32
N VAL A 125 1.43 11.15 -4.44
CA VAL A 125 1.47 11.41 -3.00
C VAL A 125 2.20 12.73 -2.71
N ILE A 126 3.36 12.96 -3.33
CA ILE A 126 4.12 14.20 -3.16
C ILE A 126 3.32 15.40 -3.67
N ALA A 127 2.69 15.29 -4.84
CA ALA A 127 1.84 16.33 -5.39
C ALA A 127 0.66 16.65 -4.46
N TYR A 128 0.02 15.62 -3.91
CA TYR A 128 -1.09 15.74 -2.96
C TYR A 128 -0.69 16.47 -1.67
N VAL A 129 0.41 16.06 -1.03
CA VAL A 129 0.89 16.71 0.20
C VAL A 129 1.30 18.15 -0.04
N ASN A 130 1.81 18.48 -1.24
CA ASN A 130 2.24 19.83 -1.59
C ASN A 130 1.14 20.70 -2.22
N GLY A 131 -0.09 20.18 -2.36
CA GLY A 131 -1.19 20.91 -2.99
C GLY A 131 -0.90 21.34 -4.43
N ARG A 132 -0.25 20.45 -5.20
CA ARG A 132 0.10 20.68 -6.61
C ARG A 132 -0.66 19.70 -7.50
N THR A 133 -1.10 20.16 -8.67
CA THR A 133 -1.64 19.30 -9.72
C THR A 133 -0.50 18.49 -10.33
N LEU A 134 -0.61 17.17 -10.32
CA LEU A 134 0.32 16.25 -10.94
C LEU A 134 0.15 16.30 -12.47
N ILE A 135 1.26 16.51 -13.16
CA ILE A 135 1.37 16.46 -14.62
C ILE A 135 2.31 15.32 -14.99
N VAL A 136 1.84 14.48 -15.91
CA VAL A 136 2.59 13.39 -16.53
C VAL A 136 2.67 13.72 -18.02
N PRO A 137 3.84 14.11 -18.54
CA PRO A 137 3.99 14.42 -19.95
C PRO A 137 3.68 13.18 -20.82
N ALA A 138 2.86 13.34 -21.85
CA ALA A 138 2.49 12.24 -22.76
C ALA A 138 3.67 11.71 -23.58
N GLU A 139 4.66 12.58 -23.83
CA GLU A 139 5.84 12.37 -24.66
C GLU A 139 6.82 11.32 -24.08
N ASP A 140 6.60 10.93 -22.83
CA ASP A 140 7.59 10.28 -21.99
C ASP A 140 7.45 8.74 -21.90
N GLY A 141 6.47 8.13 -22.59
CA GLY A 141 6.29 6.66 -22.63
C GLY A 141 6.17 6.03 -21.24
N TRP A 142 5.29 6.58 -20.41
CA TRP A 142 5.26 6.36 -18.96
C TRP A 142 5.01 4.92 -18.52
N LEU A 143 4.20 4.18 -19.27
CA LEU A 143 3.77 2.84 -18.87
C LEU A 143 4.69 1.78 -19.45
N MET A 144 5.01 1.92 -20.73
CA MET A 144 5.88 1.04 -21.51
C MET A 144 6.54 1.88 -22.62
N GLN A 145 7.69 1.42 -23.11
CA GLN A 145 8.39 2.09 -24.19
C GLN A 145 7.55 2.03 -25.48
N GLY A 146 7.09 3.20 -25.94
CA GLY A 146 6.25 3.31 -27.15
C GLY A 146 4.74 3.30 -26.91
N ASP A 147 4.28 3.14 -25.66
CA ASP A 147 2.85 3.21 -25.31
C ASP A 147 2.49 4.58 -24.71
N GLU A 148 1.34 5.11 -25.12
CA GLU A 148 0.72 6.31 -24.55
C GLU A 148 -0.07 5.93 -23.29
N TRP A 149 -0.03 6.79 -22.26
CA TRP A 149 -0.73 6.56 -20.98
C TRP A 149 -2.23 6.27 -21.19
N GLU A 150 -2.79 6.99 -22.14
CA GLU A 150 -4.20 7.04 -22.52
C GLU A 150 -4.70 5.73 -23.16
N SER A 151 -3.79 4.85 -23.58
CA SER A 151 -4.14 3.53 -24.11
C SER A 151 -4.67 2.57 -23.03
N LEU A 152 -4.26 2.75 -21.77
CA LEU A 152 -4.59 1.86 -20.66
C LEU A 152 -5.32 2.56 -19.52
N PHE A 153 -5.12 3.87 -19.33
CA PHE A 153 -5.67 4.62 -18.21
C PHE A 153 -6.41 5.87 -18.66
N LEU A 154 -7.38 6.27 -17.83
CA LEU A 154 -8.00 7.58 -17.94
C LEU A 154 -6.96 8.68 -17.69
N PRO A 155 -7.14 9.88 -18.28
CA PRO A 155 -6.30 11.02 -17.97
C PRO A 155 -6.31 11.32 -16.46
N LEU A 156 -5.16 11.74 -15.93
CA LEU A 156 -5.02 12.10 -14.51
C LEU A 156 -5.79 13.38 -14.14
N SER A 157 -6.25 14.14 -15.12
CA SER A 157 -7.00 15.39 -14.96
C SER A 157 -7.88 15.61 -16.18
N ASP A 158 -9.12 16.05 -15.96
CA ASP A 158 -10.04 16.47 -17.01
C ASP A 158 -9.80 17.94 -17.42
N THR A 159 -9.21 18.77 -16.55
CA THR A 159 -9.09 20.22 -16.78
C THR A 159 -7.66 20.74 -16.91
N CYS A 160 -6.64 19.92 -16.59
CA CYS A 160 -5.25 20.37 -16.52
C CYS A 160 -4.25 19.26 -16.85
N LEU A 161 -3.95 19.11 -18.14
CA LEU A 161 -3.06 18.07 -18.66
C LEU A 161 -1.64 18.56 -19.00
N THR A 162 -1.42 19.87 -19.07
CA THR A 162 -0.18 20.44 -19.60
C THR A 162 0.48 21.42 -18.64
N SER A 163 1.81 21.50 -18.71
CA SER A 163 2.64 22.36 -17.86
C SER A 163 2.80 23.81 -18.39
N HIS A 164 2.04 24.21 -19.42
CA HIS A 164 2.26 25.43 -20.23
C HIS A 164 2.80 26.66 -19.48
N GLY A 165 3.89 27.24 -20.01
CA GLY A 165 4.29 28.63 -19.79
C GLY A 165 4.81 28.99 -18.40
N GLN A 166 5.19 28.01 -17.58
CA GLN A 166 5.70 28.25 -16.23
C GLN A 166 7.20 27.91 -16.14
N THR A 167 7.94 28.71 -15.36
CA THR A 167 9.32 28.39 -14.98
C THR A 167 9.34 27.10 -14.17
N THR A 168 9.97 26.06 -14.72
CA THR A 168 10.18 24.79 -14.06
C THR A 168 11.46 24.82 -13.22
N LEU A 169 11.34 24.45 -11.95
CA LEU A 169 12.48 24.24 -11.06
C LEU A 169 12.59 22.75 -10.78
N LYS A 170 13.83 22.23 -10.78
CA LYS A 170 14.08 20.87 -10.29
C LYS A 170 13.70 20.82 -8.81
N TRP A 171 13.12 19.68 -8.41
CA TRP A 171 12.74 19.47 -7.02
C TRP A 171 13.99 19.60 -6.13
N PRO A 172 14.02 20.55 -5.17
CA PRO A 172 15.23 20.80 -4.38
C PRO A 172 15.54 19.69 -3.36
N GLY A 173 14.63 18.71 -3.20
CA GLY A 173 14.68 17.79 -2.06
C GLY A 173 14.39 18.53 -0.75
N ILE A 174 14.23 17.77 0.33
CA ILE A 174 14.51 18.34 1.65
C ILE A 174 16.03 18.22 1.78
N SER A 175 16.73 19.35 1.68
CA SER A 175 18.15 19.45 2.05
C SER A 175 18.32 19.22 3.54
#